data_AF-A0A2M8PDK4-F1
#
_entry.id   AF-A0A2M8PDK4-F1
#
_cell.length_a   1.000
_cell.length_b   1.000
_cell.length_c   1.000
_cell.angle_alpha   90.00
_cell.angle_beta   90.00
_cell.angle_gamma   90.00
#
_symmetry.space_group_name_H-M   'P 1'
#
loop_
_entity.id
_entity.type
_entity.pdbx_description
1 polymer ?
#
loop_
_entity_poly.entity_id
_entity_poly.type
_entity_poly.pdbx_seq_one_letter_code
_entity_poly.pdbx_strand_id
1 'polypeptide(L)'
;MLLIAISLFMQAPNERLNVRAQGDASKITRTPLPTNTPRPSRTPTPLPTPTETPTPTPLVARLCIDCNRVRLRGTPGTAGEILTVLDPAAQLTVIGRTADNQWLQVLVSPGVSRGWVSALFVRLPDLSPIPAERIAQLPVQGVAIEASPTPTTAFTASVPPWLTGISSRTRAIYLRGQQLGNRRNVFSKVGDSITAAPHFLYPIGFGQYELGAYGNLANVISFFSQENARAGNSFANQSLAALSGWTADKLLTPGFAYPEICGTDIPLVCEYKHTRPSIALILIGSNDSGSGSPEVFADHLRQIVEISLEMGVIPVLSTIPPKNFDENQEQRVQAWNNVIRAIAAQYEVPLWDYYANMVNLPNRGISSDGLHPSVPPDGAAARFTPENLQYGYTVRNLNALQVLDALLRTVMY
;
A
#
# COMPACT_ATOMS: atom_id res chain seq x y z
N MET A 1 44.47 -20.41 43.71
CA MET A 1 45.52 -20.38 42.66
C MET A 1 45.90 -18.91 42.49
N LEU A 2 47.14 -18.49 42.77
CA LEU A 2 48.40 -18.74 42.06
C LEU A 2 48.63 -17.69 40.94
N LEU A 3 49.45 -16.65 41.27
CA LEU A 3 50.52 -15.99 40.44
C LEU A 3 50.11 -15.36 39.07
N ILE A 4 50.76 -14.38 38.43
CA ILE A 4 52.01 -13.56 38.51
C ILE A 4 51.76 -12.34 37.55
N ALA A 5 52.37 -11.13 37.51
CA ALA A 5 53.19 -10.23 38.36
C ALA A 5 53.30 -8.86 37.58
N ILE A 6 54.02 -7.78 37.93
CA ILE A 6 54.88 -7.38 39.07
C ILE A 6 54.91 -5.83 39.24
N SER A 7 55.71 -5.34 40.19
CA SER A 7 56.04 -3.96 40.63
C SER A 7 56.81 -3.09 39.57
N LEU A 8 57.22 -1.81 39.76
CA LEU A 8 57.58 -0.99 40.94
C LEU A 8 57.25 0.53 40.83
N PHE A 9 57.00 1.17 41.99
CA PHE A 9 57.44 2.50 42.53
C PHE A 9 57.58 3.73 41.59
N MET A 10 57.00 4.92 41.89
CA MET A 10 57.36 5.94 42.93
C MET A 10 58.77 6.56 42.76
N GLN A 11 59.05 7.86 42.97
CA GLN A 11 58.30 8.99 43.56
C GLN A 11 58.86 10.37 43.04
N ALA A 12 58.29 11.50 43.48
CA ALA A 12 58.72 12.89 43.17
C ALA A 12 59.17 13.62 44.48
N PRO A 13 59.36 14.98 44.60
CA PRO A 13 59.44 16.09 43.62
C PRO A 13 60.57 17.14 43.86
N ASN A 14 60.57 18.24 43.07
CA ASN A 14 61.04 19.63 43.34
C ASN A 14 62.35 19.97 44.11
N GLU A 15 63.16 20.89 43.54
CA GLU A 15 63.60 22.13 44.24
C GLU A 15 64.08 23.26 43.29
N ARG A 16 64.58 24.40 43.82
CA ARG A 16 64.91 25.66 43.08
C ARG A 16 66.27 26.29 43.51
N LEU A 17 66.70 27.30 42.74
CA LEU A 17 67.74 28.35 42.97
C LEU A 17 69.15 28.06 42.40
N ASN A 18 69.89 28.93 41.67
CA ASN A 18 70.32 30.36 41.74
C ASN A 18 71.65 30.57 42.55
N VAL A 19 72.65 31.39 42.18
CA VAL A 19 72.84 32.47 41.17
C VAL A 19 74.31 32.50 40.67
N ARG A 20 74.61 32.80 39.37
CA ARG A 20 75.80 33.63 38.98
C ARG A 20 75.78 34.14 37.53
N ALA A 21 76.55 35.22 37.27
CA ALA A 21 76.59 35.94 36.00
C ALA A 21 77.98 36.54 35.68
N GLN A 22 78.31 36.56 34.39
CA GLN A 22 79.39 37.33 33.71
C GLN A 22 79.04 37.34 32.20
N GLY A 23 79.29 38.38 31.40
CA GLY A 23 79.78 39.71 31.77
C GLY A 23 80.84 40.27 30.81
N ASP A 24 80.49 40.54 29.55
CA ASP A 24 81.30 41.40 28.66
C ASP A 24 80.42 42.09 27.59
N ALA A 25 80.93 43.15 26.96
CA ALA A 25 80.18 44.04 26.06
C ALA A 25 80.77 44.07 24.63
N SER A 26 79.92 44.20 23.61
CA SER A 26 80.39 44.52 22.25
C SER A 26 79.37 45.21 21.33
N LYS A 27 79.80 46.38 20.85
CA LYS A 27 79.60 46.93 19.50
C LYS A 27 78.16 46.93 18.92
N ILE A 28 77.47 48.06 19.12
CA ILE A 28 76.31 48.44 18.31
C ILE A 28 76.75 48.60 16.84
N THR A 29 76.26 47.73 15.97
CA THR A 29 76.44 47.82 14.51
C THR A 29 75.12 48.24 13.88
N ARG A 30 75.13 49.21 12.95
CA ARG A 30 73.90 49.70 12.30
C ARG A 30 73.41 48.72 11.23
N THR A 31 72.24 48.12 11.44
CA THR A 31 71.54 47.31 10.43
C THR A 31 71.02 48.21 9.30
N PRO A 32 71.18 47.83 8.01
CA PRO A 32 70.59 48.57 6.89
C PRO A 32 69.07 48.44 6.85
N LEU A 33 68.42 49.42 6.20
CA LEU A 33 66.96 49.51 6.06
C LEU A 33 66.43 48.41 5.11
N PRO A 34 65.30 47.73 5.41
CA PRO A 34 64.74 46.69 4.55
C PRO A 34 64.17 47.26 3.24
N THR A 35 64.52 46.63 2.12
CA THR A 35 64.03 46.98 0.77
C THR A 35 62.54 46.62 0.62
N ASN A 36 61.75 47.52 0.03
CA ASN A 36 60.34 47.26 -0.27
C ASN A 36 60.18 46.27 -1.43
N THR A 37 59.82 45.02 -1.11
CA THR A 37 59.40 44.02 -2.10
C THR A 37 57.94 44.26 -2.51
N PRO A 38 57.59 44.33 -3.82
CA PRO A 38 56.21 44.48 -4.25
C PRO A 38 55.31 43.34 -3.78
N ARG A 39 54.19 43.69 -3.12
CA ARG A 39 53.15 42.73 -2.74
C ARG A 39 52.40 42.26 -4.00
N PRO A 40 52.22 40.95 -4.23
CA PRO A 40 51.42 40.50 -5.37
C PRO A 40 49.97 40.98 -5.21
N SER A 41 49.48 41.69 -6.23
CA SER A 41 48.09 42.15 -6.26
C SER A 41 47.16 40.95 -6.44
N ARG A 42 46.17 40.81 -5.55
CA ARG A 42 45.11 39.82 -5.73
C ARG A 42 44.04 40.42 -6.63
N THR A 43 44.03 40.06 -7.90
CA THR A 43 42.88 40.29 -8.79
C THR A 43 41.63 39.69 -8.13
N PRO A 44 40.55 40.47 -7.91
CA PRO A 44 39.32 39.91 -7.39
C PRO A 44 38.70 39.00 -8.44
N THR A 45 38.56 37.71 -8.13
CA THR A 45 37.75 36.78 -8.93
C THR A 45 36.32 37.33 -8.98
N PRO A 46 35.67 37.42 -10.16
CA PRO A 46 34.28 37.82 -10.22
C PRO A 46 33.43 36.83 -9.41
N LEU A 47 32.60 37.36 -8.51
CA LEU A 47 31.60 36.58 -7.80
C LEU A 47 30.66 35.95 -8.84
N PRO A 48 30.36 34.64 -8.77
CA PRO A 48 29.40 34.05 -9.70
C PRO A 48 28.04 34.75 -9.53
N THR A 49 27.52 35.33 -10.61
CA THR A 49 26.16 35.86 -10.64
C THR A 49 25.20 34.77 -10.18
N PRO A 50 24.33 34.99 -9.18
CA PRO A 50 23.36 33.99 -8.79
C PRO A 50 22.43 33.73 -9.97
N THR A 51 22.48 32.53 -10.54
CA THR A 51 21.51 32.09 -11.54
C THR A 51 20.13 32.18 -10.92
N GLU A 52 19.24 32.98 -11.51
CA GLU A 52 17.84 33.02 -11.07
C GLU A 52 17.22 31.63 -11.29
N THR A 53 16.99 30.90 -10.20
CA THR A 53 16.16 29.70 -10.23
C THR A 53 14.78 30.13 -10.73
N PRO A 54 14.27 29.59 -11.85
CA PRO A 54 13.01 30.03 -12.42
C PRO A 54 11.90 29.86 -11.37
N THR A 55 11.20 30.94 -11.05
CA THR A 55 10.10 30.90 -10.08
C THR A 55 9.04 29.94 -10.62
N PRO A 56 8.75 28.83 -9.93
CA PRO A 56 7.91 27.78 -10.50
C PRO A 56 6.48 28.30 -10.69
N THR A 57 5.98 28.20 -11.92
CA THR A 57 4.60 28.60 -12.26
C THR A 57 3.62 27.92 -11.32
N PRO A 58 2.78 28.67 -10.57
CA PRO A 58 1.90 28.09 -9.56
C PRO A 58 0.94 27.08 -10.20
N LEU A 59 1.04 25.82 -9.76
CA LEU A 59 0.27 24.72 -10.32
C LEU A 59 -1.12 24.70 -9.68
N VAL A 60 -2.04 25.47 -10.28
CA VAL A 60 -3.46 25.47 -9.91
C VAL A 60 -4.07 24.11 -10.23
N ALA A 61 -4.82 23.58 -9.27
CA ALA A 61 -5.33 22.22 -9.23
C ALA A 61 -6.62 22.16 -8.39
N ARG A 62 -7.24 20.97 -8.36
CA ARG A 62 -8.46 20.66 -7.61
C ARG A 62 -8.43 19.21 -7.13
N LEU A 63 -9.40 18.81 -6.31
CA LEU A 63 -9.68 17.39 -6.06
C LEU A 63 -10.43 16.76 -7.25
N CYS A 64 -10.27 15.44 -7.42
CA CYS A 64 -11.12 14.67 -8.33
C CYS A 64 -12.57 14.60 -7.82
N ILE A 65 -13.55 14.40 -8.72
CA ILE A 65 -14.98 14.42 -8.36
C ILE A 65 -15.33 13.35 -7.31
N ASP A 66 -14.86 12.12 -7.52
CA ASP A 66 -15.19 10.97 -6.67
C ASP A 66 -14.31 10.87 -5.41
N CYS A 67 -13.34 11.79 -5.26
CA CYS A 67 -12.36 11.84 -4.18
C CYS A 67 -12.99 12.35 -2.87
N ASN A 68 -13.88 11.54 -2.28
CA ASN A 68 -14.54 11.87 -1.03
C ASN A 68 -13.61 11.81 0.19
N ARG A 69 -13.81 12.74 1.13
CA ARG A 69 -13.12 12.84 2.43
C ARG A 69 -11.58 12.87 2.37
N VAL A 70 -11.01 13.49 1.33
CA VAL A 70 -9.55 13.68 1.22
C VAL A 70 -9.03 14.49 2.41
N ARG A 71 -7.93 14.02 3.01
CA ARG A 71 -7.35 14.60 4.22
C ARG A 71 -6.20 15.55 3.88
N LEU A 72 -6.22 16.76 4.44
CA LEU A 72 -5.07 17.66 4.47
C LEU A 72 -4.23 17.33 5.71
N ARG A 73 -2.92 17.07 5.52
CA ARG A 73 -2.01 16.69 6.60
C ARG A 73 -0.94 17.74 6.90
N GLY A 74 -0.45 17.79 8.15
CA GLY A 74 0.62 18.69 8.57
C GLY A 74 1.98 18.32 7.97
N THR A 75 2.24 17.02 7.83
CA THR A 75 3.41 16.43 7.16
C THR A 75 2.97 15.46 6.06
N PRO A 76 3.81 15.15 5.06
CA PRO A 76 3.49 14.14 4.07
C PRO A 76 3.67 12.73 4.63
N GLY A 77 2.96 11.78 4.03
CA GLY A 77 2.92 10.37 4.46
C GLY A 77 1.73 10.03 5.36
N THR A 78 1.39 8.75 5.44
CA THR A 78 0.22 8.30 6.22
C THR A 78 0.33 8.52 7.73
N ALA A 79 1.52 8.76 8.29
CA ALA A 79 1.70 9.15 9.69
C ALA A 79 1.28 10.60 9.99
N GLY A 80 1.25 11.47 8.98
CA GLY A 80 1.11 12.91 9.20
C GLY A 80 -0.22 13.29 9.83
N GLU A 81 -0.18 14.16 10.84
CA GLU A 81 -1.35 14.69 11.54
C GLU A 81 -2.40 15.21 10.55
N ILE A 82 -3.67 14.85 10.75
CA ILE A 82 -4.77 15.26 9.88
C ILE A 82 -5.28 16.62 10.38
N LEU A 83 -4.92 17.69 9.66
CA LEU A 83 -5.34 19.05 9.99
C LEU A 83 -6.84 19.24 9.74
N THR A 84 -7.34 18.71 8.63
CA THR A 84 -8.76 18.74 8.27
C THR A 84 -9.09 17.75 7.15
N VAL A 85 -10.38 17.59 6.87
CA VAL A 85 -10.90 17.01 5.63
C VAL A 85 -11.19 18.16 4.64
N LEU A 86 -10.77 17.99 3.40
CA LEU A 86 -10.98 18.96 2.32
C LEU A 86 -12.40 18.88 1.76
N ASP A 87 -12.96 20.04 1.46
CA ASP A 87 -14.17 20.19 0.64
C ASP A 87 -13.89 19.77 -0.82
N PRO A 88 -14.72 18.94 -1.48
CA PRO A 88 -14.57 18.60 -2.90
C PRO A 88 -14.53 19.81 -3.86
N ALA A 89 -15.10 20.95 -3.48
CA ALA A 89 -15.04 22.21 -4.21
C ALA A 89 -13.79 23.05 -3.93
N ALA A 90 -12.92 22.64 -2.99
CA ALA A 90 -11.72 23.40 -2.63
C ALA A 90 -10.74 23.52 -3.81
N GLN A 91 -10.25 24.74 -4.03
CA GLN A 91 -9.19 25.01 -5.00
C GLN A 91 -7.83 24.81 -4.35
N LEU A 92 -6.90 24.20 -5.08
CA LEU A 92 -5.56 23.87 -4.61
C LEU A 92 -4.53 24.62 -5.47
N THR A 93 -3.53 25.23 -4.84
CA THR A 93 -2.30 25.63 -5.52
C THR A 93 -1.18 24.73 -5.02
N VAL A 94 -0.64 23.88 -5.89
CA VAL A 94 0.46 22.99 -5.56
C VAL A 94 1.77 23.80 -5.54
N ILE A 95 2.47 23.76 -4.43
CA ILE A 95 3.67 24.57 -4.13
C ILE A 95 4.95 23.74 -3.90
N GLY A 96 4.82 22.42 -3.79
CA GLY A 96 5.94 21.51 -3.57
C GLY A 96 5.51 20.04 -3.55
N ARG A 97 6.48 19.14 -3.35
CA ARG A 97 6.26 17.68 -3.35
C ARG A 97 7.19 16.93 -2.40
N THR A 98 6.96 15.64 -2.23
CA THR A 98 7.96 14.67 -1.75
C THR A 98 8.87 14.19 -2.89
N ALA A 99 10.03 13.63 -2.54
CA ALA A 99 11.02 13.16 -3.52
C ALA A 99 10.49 12.03 -4.45
N ASP A 100 9.59 11.19 -3.93
CA ASP A 100 8.90 10.07 -4.58
C ASP A 100 7.65 10.47 -5.40
N ASN A 101 7.34 11.77 -5.47
CA ASN A 101 6.15 12.34 -6.11
C ASN A 101 4.79 11.91 -5.52
N GLN A 102 4.74 11.13 -4.44
CA GLN A 102 3.48 10.57 -3.90
C GLN A 102 2.63 11.60 -3.13
N TRP A 103 3.27 12.61 -2.55
CA TRP A 103 2.61 13.66 -1.78
C TRP A 103 2.91 15.04 -2.36
N LEU A 104 1.86 15.84 -2.50
CA LEU A 104 1.90 17.23 -2.95
C LEU A 104 1.65 18.15 -1.76
N GLN A 105 2.45 19.21 -1.63
CA GLN A 105 2.16 20.29 -0.70
C GLN A 105 1.30 21.34 -1.40
N VAL A 106 0.21 21.73 -0.76
CA VAL A 106 -0.82 22.60 -1.32
C VAL A 106 -1.14 23.78 -0.40
N LEU A 107 -1.52 24.88 -1.02
CA LEU A 107 -2.33 25.94 -0.42
C LEU A 107 -3.78 25.72 -0.83
N VAL A 108 -4.71 25.80 0.13
CA VAL A 108 -6.12 25.45 -0.04
C VAL A 108 -7.00 26.69 0.08
N SER A 109 -7.90 26.91 -0.88
CA SER A 109 -8.86 28.02 -0.87
C SER A 109 -10.31 27.51 -0.94
N PRO A 110 -11.26 28.16 -0.23
CA PRO A 110 -11.10 29.35 0.61
C PRO A 110 -10.38 29.08 1.94
N GLY A 111 -9.84 30.13 2.58
CA GLY A 111 -9.22 30.07 3.91
C GLY A 111 -7.68 30.05 3.95
N VAL A 112 -7.00 29.68 2.86
CA VAL A 112 -5.53 29.66 2.71
C VAL A 112 -4.82 28.77 3.76
N SER A 113 -5.32 27.54 3.93
CA SER A 113 -4.62 26.51 4.72
C SER A 113 -3.46 25.91 3.92
N ARG A 114 -2.27 25.77 4.53
CA ARG A 114 -1.13 25.03 3.96
C ARG A 114 -1.09 23.62 4.54
N GLY A 115 -0.86 22.61 3.70
CA GLY A 115 -0.66 21.24 4.14
C GLY A 115 -0.32 20.29 3.00
N TRP A 116 -0.39 18.99 3.27
CA TRP A 116 -0.03 17.92 2.36
C TRP A 116 -1.24 17.06 1.98
N VAL A 117 -1.28 16.63 0.72
CA VAL A 117 -2.30 15.75 0.15
C VAL A 117 -1.63 14.73 -0.77
N SER A 118 -2.18 13.51 -0.88
CA SER A 118 -1.64 12.54 -1.84
C SER A 118 -1.89 13.00 -3.27
N ALA A 119 -0.88 12.89 -4.13
CA ALA A 119 -0.97 13.21 -5.56
C ALA A 119 -2.11 12.47 -6.27
N LEU A 120 -2.45 11.26 -5.79
CA LEU A 120 -3.51 10.41 -6.32
C LEU A 120 -4.88 11.10 -6.39
N PHE A 121 -5.17 12.02 -5.48
CA PHE A 121 -6.46 12.71 -5.39
C PHE A 121 -6.52 14.06 -6.14
N VAL A 122 -5.36 14.57 -6.56
CA VAL A 122 -5.25 15.91 -7.15
C VAL A 122 -5.34 15.83 -8.68
N ARG A 123 -6.07 16.77 -9.28
CA ARG A 123 -6.26 16.90 -10.74
C ARG A 123 -6.00 18.34 -11.18
N LEU A 124 -5.72 18.52 -12.46
CA LEU A 124 -5.80 19.83 -13.10
C LEU A 124 -7.27 20.34 -13.09
N PRO A 125 -7.52 21.64 -13.33
CA PRO A 125 -8.87 22.22 -13.24
C PRO A 125 -9.90 21.54 -14.16
N ASP A 126 -9.45 21.01 -15.29
CA ASP A 126 -10.19 20.23 -16.30
C ASP A 126 -10.42 18.75 -15.90
N LEU A 127 -10.07 18.37 -14.67
CA LEU A 127 -10.13 17.01 -14.10
C LEU A 127 -9.11 16.01 -14.65
N SER A 128 -8.21 16.41 -15.55
CA SER A 128 -7.13 15.53 -16.01
C SER A 128 -6.09 15.25 -14.91
N PRO A 129 -5.42 14.08 -14.91
CA PRO A 129 -4.29 13.82 -14.02
C PRO A 129 -3.16 14.83 -14.24
N ILE A 130 -2.50 15.28 -13.17
CA ILE A 130 -1.29 16.09 -13.32
C ILE A 130 -0.18 15.22 -13.92
N PRO A 131 0.45 15.61 -15.05
CA PRO A 131 1.54 14.85 -15.66
C PRO A 131 2.73 14.67 -14.71
N ALA A 132 3.39 13.51 -14.76
CA ALA A 132 4.48 13.17 -13.83
C ALA A 132 5.66 14.15 -13.94
N GLU A 133 5.91 14.69 -15.13
CA GLU A 133 6.93 15.68 -15.45
C GLU A 133 6.63 17.02 -14.78
N ARG A 134 5.35 17.42 -14.76
CA ARG A 134 4.85 18.63 -14.07
C ARG A 134 4.95 18.49 -12.56
N ILE A 135 4.79 17.29 -12.01
CA ILE A 135 5.06 17.02 -10.59
C ILE A 135 6.57 17.07 -10.33
N ALA A 136 7.39 16.39 -11.15
CA ALA A 136 8.85 16.33 -10.96
C ALA A 136 9.53 17.72 -10.96
N GLN A 137 8.99 18.67 -11.71
CA GLN A 137 9.41 20.08 -11.74
C GLN A 137 9.13 20.87 -10.45
N LEU A 138 8.23 20.38 -9.57
CA LEU A 138 7.96 21.02 -8.28
C LEU A 138 9.15 20.85 -7.32
N PRO A 139 9.42 21.83 -6.44
CA PRO A 139 10.46 21.71 -5.42
C PRO A 139 10.11 20.61 -4.41
N VAL A 140 11.12 19.81 -4.04
CA VAL A 140 11.00 18.86 -2.94
C VAL A 140 10.99 19.64 -1.62
N GLN A 141 9.88 19.59 -0.89
CA GLN A 141 9.67 20.33 0.38
C GLN A 141 9.38 19.41 1.58
N GLY A 142 9.55 18.09 1.43
CA GLY A 142 9.36 17.12 2.51
C GLY A 142 9.78 15.71 2.13
N VAL A 143 9.83 14.84 3.12
CA VAL A 143 10.01 13.38 3.00
C VAL A 143 8.76 12.74 3.58
N ALA A 144 8.14 11.80 2.86
CA ALA A 144 6.94 11.12 3.34
C ALA A 144 7.28 10.29 4.59
N ILE A 145 6.55 10.52 5.69
CA ILE A 145 6.59 9.68 6.87
C ILE A 145 5.34 8.81 6.82
N GLU A 146 5.50 7.60 6.27
CA GLU A 146 4.44 6.60 6.34
C GLU A 146 4.21 6.15 7.79
N ALA A 147 2.97 5.74 8.10
CA ALA A 147 2.56 5.33 9.43
C ALA A 147 3.47 4.18 9.90
N SER A 148 4.41 4.49 10.79
CA SER A 148 5.38 3.53 11.29
C SER A 148 4.63 2.34 11.90
N PRO A 149 4.95 1.10 11.50
CA PRO A 149 4.29 -0.06 12.07
C PRO A 149 4.55 -0.09 13.58
N THR A 150 3.46 -0.08 14.37
CA THR A 150 3.52 -0.28 15.82
C THR A 150 4.44 -1.47 16.11
N PRO A 151 5.48 -1.34 16.97
CA PRO A 151 6.48 -2.39 17.18
C PRO A 151 5.84 -3.73 17.48
N THR A 152 5.79 -4.58 16.45
CA THR A 152 5.04 -5.83 16.50
C THR A 152 5.90 -6.84 17.24
N THR A 153 5.53 -7.15 18.49
CA THR A 153 6.13 -8.23 19.29
C THR A 153 6.29 -9.45 18.41
N ALA A 154 7.53 -9.93 18.22
CA ALA A 154 7.95 -10.72 17.07
C ALA A 154 7.05 -11.93 16.78
N PHE A 155 6.01 -11.73 15.97
CA PHE A 155 5.00 -12.73 15.69
C PHE A 155 5.61 -13.68 14.66
N THR A 156 5.93 -14.91 15.08
CA THR A 156 6.29 -16.01 14.16
C THR A 156 5.04 -16.36 13.37
N ALA A 157 4.79 -15.58 12.31
CA ALA A 157 3.52 -15.49 11.62
C ALA A 157 3.23 -16.76 10.79
N SER A 158 2.75 -17.77 11.50
CA SER A 158 2.01 -18.89 10.95
C SER A 158 0.94 -18.39 9.98
N VAL A 159 0.69 -19.19 8.94
CA VAL A 159 -0.49 -18.99 8.10
C VAL A 159 -1.73 -19.11 9.00
N PRO A 160 -2.67 -18.14 9.00
CA PRO A 160 -3.86 -18.21 9.84
C PRO A 160 -4.66 -19.50 9.59
N PRO A 161 -5.29 -20.13 10.61
CA PRO A 161 -5.90 -21.45 10.47
C PRO A 161 -7.12 -21.49 9.52
N TRP A 162 -7.72 -20.35 9.22
CA TRP A 162 -8.78 -20.19 8.21
C TRP A 162 -8.23 -20.05 6.77
N LEU A 163 -6.91 -19.98 6.59
CA LEU A 163 -6.22 -19.90 5.31
C LEU A 163 -5.47 -21.21 5.07
N THR A 164 -5.94 -22.01 4.11
CA THR A 164 -5.38 -23.33 3.78
C THR A 164 -5.06 -23.43 2.29
N GLY A 165 -4.60 -24.59 1.81
CA GLY A 165 -4.30 -24.82 0.38
C GLY A 165 -3.03 -24.14 -0.15
N ILE A 166 -2.31 -23.35 0.66
CA ILE A 166 -0.99 -22.81 0.31
C ILE A 166 0.03 -23.96 0.34
N SER A 167 0.60 -24.28 -0.83
CA SER A 167 1.36 -25.51 -1.08
C SER A 167 2.52 -25.29 -2.06
N SER A 168 3.33 -26.33 -2.28
CA SER A 168 4.32 -26.37 -3.36
C SER A 168 3.68 -26.21 -4.75
N ARG A 169 2.43 -26.66 -4.94
CA ARG A 169 1.66 -26.43 -6.18
C ARG A 169 1.31 -24.95 -6.35
N THR A 170 0.97 -24.23 -5.27
CA THR A 170 0.78 -22.77 -5.32
C THR A 170 2.03 -22.05 -5.83
N ARG A 171 3.23 -22.51 -5.43
CA ARG A 171 4.51 -22.00 -5.96
C ARG A 171 4.77 -22.40 -7.41
N ALA A 172 4.39 -23.61 -7.82
CA ALA A 172 4.48 -24.02 -9.23
C ALA A 172 3.61 -23.13 -10.14
N ILE A 173 2.41 -22.77 -9.69
CA ILE A 173 1.50 -21.84 -10.38
C ILE A 173 2.14 -20.44 -10.50
N TYR A 174 2.68 -19.88 -9.40
CA TYR A 174 3.40 -18.60 -9.43
C TYR A 174 4.56 -18.59 -10.43
N LEU A 175 5.41 -19.64 -10.41
CA LEU A 175 6.57 -19.74 -11.29
C LEU A 175 6.18 -19.90 -12.76
N ARG A 176 5.11 -20.65 -13.07
CA ARG A 176 4.48 -20.67 -14.40
C ARG A 176 3.99 -19.26 -14.79
N GLY A 177 3.32 -18.56 -13.88
CA GLY A 177 2.89 -17.18 -14.08
C GLY A 177 4.03 -16.23 -14.44
N GLN A 178 5.17 -16.31 -13.74
CA GLN A 178 6.35 -15.51 -14.08
C GLN A 178 6.90 -15.83 -15.48
N GLN A 179 6.89 -17.11 -15.90
CA GLN A 179 7.28 -17.51 -17.26
C GLN A 179 6.31 -17.02 -18.34
N LEU A 180 5.02 -16.88 -18.01
CA LEU A 180 3.98 -16.30 -18.87
C LEU A 180 3.94 -14.75 -18.85
N GLY A 181 4.79 -14.10 -18.05
CA GLY A 181 4.85 -12.64 -17.95
C GLY A 181 3.81 -12.00 -17.01
N ASN A 182 3.25 -12.77 -16.07
CA ASN A 182 2.40 -12.22 -15.00
C ASN A 182 3.23 -11.41 -14.00
N ARG A 183 2.74 -10.22 -13.66
CA ARG A 183 3.42 -9.27 -12.78
C ARG A 183 3.32 -9.70 -11.33
N ARG A 184 4.48 -9.99 -10.72
CA ARG A 184 4.60 -10.48 -9.33
C ARG A 184 3.99 -9.57 -8.27
N ASN A 185 3.86 -8.28 -8.54
CA ASN A 185 3.36 -7.24 -7.64
C ASN A 185 1.93 -6.79 -8.00
N VAL A 186 1.20 -7.56 -8.81
CA VAL A 186 -0.18 -7.28 -9.20
C VAL A 186 -1.10 -8.44 -8.84
N PHE A 187 -2.23 -8.13 -8.19
CA PHE A 187 -3.35 -9.06 -8.02
C PHE A 187 -4.63 -8.50 -8.63
N SER A 188 -5.55 -9.39 -9.01
CA SER A 188 -6.90 -9.05 -9.45
C SER A 188 -7.96 -9.42 -8.41
N LYS A 189 -9.07 -8.68 -8.42
CA LYS A 189 -10.27 -8.93 -7.58
C LYS A 189 -11.33 -9.55 -8.47
N VAL A 190 -11.85 -10.74 -8.16
CA VAL A 190 -12.81 -11.47 -9.00
C VAL A 190 -14.05 -11.82 -8.20
N GLY A 191 -15.26 -11.53 -8.72
CA GLY A 191 -16.47 -11.84 -7.96
C GLY A 191 -17.76 -11.09 -8.26
N ASP A 192 -18.57 -10.97 -7.23
CA ASP A 192 -19.91 -10.37 -7.23
C ASP A 192 -19.94 -8.95 -6.63
N SER A 193 -21.13 -8.47 -6.24
CA SER A 193 -21.34 -7.18 -5.57
C SER A 193 -20.45 -6.97 -4.35
N ILE A 194 -20.14 -8.04 -3.61
CA ILE A 194 -19.34 -7.99 -2.39
C ILE A 194 -17.85 -7.81 -2.71
N THR A 195 -17.42 -8.22 -3.90
CA THR A 195 -16.08 -7.95 -4.44
C THR A 195 -16.01 -6.60 -5.19
N ALA A 196 -17.11 -6.17 -5.81
CA ALA A 196 -17.20 -4.89 -6.52
C ALA A 196 -17.36 -3.68 -5.59
N ALA A 197 -17.88 -3.86 -4.38
CA ALA A 197 -18.22 -2.79 -3.44
C ALA A 197 -17.02 -1.87 -3.11
N PRO A 198 -17.26 -0.54 -2.95
CA PRO A 198 -16.21 0.45 -2.64
C PRO A 198 -15.56 0.24 -1.27
N HIS A 199 -16.14 -0.62 -0.41
CA HIS A 199 -15.59 -0.96 0.89
C HIS A 199 -14.53 -2.08 0.83
N PHE A 200 -14.46 -2.87 -0.25
CA PHE A 200 -13.47 -3.94 -0.38
C PHE A 200 -12.19 -3.45 -1.09
N LEU A 201 -11.08 -3.42 -0.34
CA LEU A 201 -9.72 -3.04 -0.74
C LEU A 201 -9.50 -1.62 -1.29
N TYR A 202 -10.47 -0.96 -1.92
CA TYR A 202 -10.29 0.42 -2.42
C TYR A 202 -9.75 1.41 -1.37
N PRO A 203 -10.21 1.41 -0.10
CA PRO A 203 -9.66 2.32 0.91
C PRO A 203 -8.16 2.07 1.19
N ILE A 204 -7.69 0.82 1.10
CA ILE A 204 -6.27 0.48 1.22
C ILE A 204 -5.50 1.07 0.03
N GLY A 205 -6.00 0.85 -1.20
CA GLY A 205 -5.38 1.36 -2.43
C GLY A 205 -5.38 2.89 -2.55
N PHE A 206 -6.23 3.56 -1.80
CA PHE A 206 -6.28 5.02 -1.67
C PHE A 206 -5.50 5.57 -0.46
N GLY A 207 -4.79 4.74 0.32
CA GLY A 207 -4.07 5.20 1.53
C GLY A 207 -5.00 5.65 2.68
N GLN A 208 -6.24 5.19 2.66
CA GLN A 208 -7.30 5.47 3.65
C GLN A 208 -7.46 4.31 4.64
N TYR A 209 -6.35 3.82 5.20
CA TYR A 209 -6.30 2.68 6.12
C TYR A 209 -5.60 3.04 7.46
N GLU A 210 -5.76 2.18 8.46
CA GLU A 210 -5.18 2.31 9.79
C GLU A 210 -4.93 0.90 10.36
N LEU A 211 -3.66 0.47 10.45
CA LEU A 211 -3.32 -0.94 10.67
C LEU A 211 -3.46 -1.44 12.12
N GLY A 212 -3.50 -0.54 13.10
CA GLY A 212 -3.61 -0.91 14.52
C GLY A 212 -2.51 -1.88 14.96
N ALA A 213 -2.91 -3.08 15.40
CA ALA A 213 -1.99 -4.16 15.80
C ALA A 213 -1.31 -4.89 14.62
N TYR A 214 -1.79 -4.69 13.40
CA TYR A 214 -1.38 -5.44 12.19
C TYR A 214 -0.35 -4.67 11.34
N GLY A 215 0.54 -3.91 12.00
CA GLY A 215 1.55 -3.07 11.34
C GLY A 215 2.47 -3.85 10.39
N ASN A 216 2.70 -5.13 10.65
CA ASN A 216 3.47 -6.03 9.77
C ASN A 216 2.91 -6.11 8.34
N LEU A 217 1.61 -5.85 8.12
CA LEU A 217 0.97 -5.90 6.80
C LEU A 217 1.30 -4.68 5.92
N ALA A 218 1.98 -3.65 6.45
CA ALA A 218 2.41 -2.48 5.67
C ALA A 218 3.29 -2.85 4.46
N ASN A 219 4.15 -3.87 4.60
CA ASN A 219 5.00 -4.36 3.51
C ASN A 219 4.18 -4.92 2.34
N VAL A 220 3.04 -5.55 2.62
CA VAL A 220 2.13 -6.12 1.62
C VAL A 220 1.40 -5.01 0.86
N ILE A 221 0.93 -3.99 1.58
CA ILE A 221 0.30 -2.80 0.99
C ILE A 221 1.31 -2.11 0.07
N SER A 222 2.54 -1.86 0.55
CA SER A 222 3.61 -1.29 -0.24
C SER A 222 3.88 -2.11 -1.51
N PHE A 223 4.12 -3.42 -1.36
CA PHE A 223 4.44 -4.33 -2.46
C PHE A 223 3.40 -4.32 -3.59
N PHE A 224 2.11 -4.53 -3.27
CA PHE A 224 1.03 -4.57 -4.27
C PHE A 224 0.52 -3.17 -4.71
N SER A 225 1.16 -2.10 -4.21
CA SER A 225 0.92 -0.70 -4.63
C SER A 225 2.01 -0.12 -5.53
N GLN A 226 3.09 -0.85 -5.80
CA GLN A 226 4.21 -0.39 -6.63
C GLN A 226 3.84 -0.13 -8.10
N GLU A 227 2.82 -0.82 -8.62
CA GLU A 227 2.39 -0.72 -10.01
C GLU A 227 0.88 -0.53 -10.14
N ASN A 228 0.47 0.18 -11.20
CA ASN A 228 -0.92 0.20 -11.64
C ASN A 228 -1.28 -1.14 -12.31
N ALA A 229 -2.31 -1.80 -11.79
CA ALA A 229 -2.89 -3.01 -12.38
C ALA A 229 -3.58 -2.66 -13.72
N ARG A 230 -4.48 -1.68 -13.70
CA ARG A 230 -5.09 -1.06 -14.91
C ARG A 230 -5.54 0.38 -14.63
N ALA A 231 -6.58 0.55 -13.81
CA ALA A 231 -7.16 1.86 -13.45
C ALA A 231 -6.60 2.45 -12.14
N GLY A 232 -5.65 1.75 -11.52
CA GLY A 232 -4.99 2.08 -10.25
C GLY A 232 -4.17 0.88 -9.79
N ASN A 233 -3.57 0.93 -8.60
CA ASN A 233 -2.91 -0.23 -7.99
C ASN A 233 -3.87 -1.41 -7.73
N SER A 234 -3.35 -2.60 -7.44
CA SER A 234 -4.13 -3.84 -7.26
C SER A 234 -5.35 -3.68 -6.33
N PHE A 235 -5.19 -2.92 -5.23
CA PHE A 235 -6.25 -2.64 -4.27
C PHE A 235 -7.32 -1.69 -4.83
N ALA A 236 -6.90 -0.60 -5.48
CA ALA A 236 -7.76 0.45 -6.04
C ALA A 236 -8.29 0.16 -7.45
N ASN A 237 -7.80 -0.88 -8.14
CA ASN A 237 -8.21 -1.21 -9.50
C ASN A 237 -9.70 -1.55 -9.58
N GLN A 238 -10.43 -0.93 -10.49
CA GLN A 238 -11.76 -1.40 -10.89
C GLN A 238 -11.59 -2.66 -11.75
N SER A 239 -12.01 -3.80 -11.22
CA SER A 239 -11.94 -5.08 -11.91
C SER A 239 -12.91 -5.15 -13.08
N LEU A 240 -12.46 -5.74 -14.18
CA LEU A 240 -13.32 -6.13 -15.30
C LEU A 240 -14.08 -7.44 -15.02
N ALA A 241 -13.66 -8.18 -13.98
CA ALA A 241 -14.22 -9.44 -13.52
C ALA A 241 -14.89 -9.36 -12.12
N ALA A 242 -15.38 -8.20 -11.71
CA ALA A 242 -16.25 -8.10 -10.54
C ALA A 242 -17.30 -6.99 -10.68
N LEU A 243 -18.59 -7.34 -10.55
CA LEU A 243 -19.72 -6.41 -10.67
C LEU A 243 -20.94 -6.88 -9.86
N SER A 244 -21.91 -5.98 -9.66
CA SER A 244 -23.07 -6.24 -8.81
C SER A 244 -24.01 -7.29 -9.39
N GLY A 245 -24.60 -8.13 -8.52
CA GLY A 245 -25.56 -9.17 -8.88
C GLY A 245 -24.98 -10.36 -9.67
N TRP A 246 -23.66 -10.45 -9.86
CA TRP A 246 -23.04 -11.51 -10.67
C TRP A 246 -23.11 -12.89 -10.02
N THR A 247 -23.47 -13.87 -10.85
CA THR A 247 -23.36 -15.32 -10.65
C THR A 247 -22.10 -15.86 -11.32
N ALA A 248 -21.69 -17.09 -11.02
CA ALA A 248 -20.41 -17.65 -11.52
C ALA A 248 -20.34 -17.77 -13.06
N ASP A 249 -21.47 -18.01 -13.74
CA ASP A 249 -21.55 -18.05 -15.20
C ASP A 249 -21.24 -16.69 -15.85
N LYS A 250 -21.46 -15.57 -15.13
CA LYS A 250 -21.22 -14.21 -15.66
C LYS A 250 -19.73 -13.98 -15.92
N LEU A 251 -18.84 -14.53 -15.09
CA LEU A 251 -17.39 -14.52 -15.28
C LEU A 251 -16.92 -15.25 -16.55
N LEU A 252 -17.79 -16.12 -17.08
CA LEU A 252 -17.55 -17.05 -18.18
C LEU A 252 -18.40 -16.71 -19.43
N THR A 253 -19.20 -15.64 -19.40
CA THR A 253 -20.08 -15.22 -20.49
C THR A 253 -19.31 -14.37 -21.51
N PRO A 254 -19.16 -14.76 -22.79
CA PRO A 254 -18.38 -14.01 -23.78
C PRO A 254 -18.98 -12.64 -24.11
N GLY A 255 -18.14 -11.62 -24.23
CA GLY A 255 -18.56 -10.24 -24.57
C GLY A 255 -19.28 -9.48 -23.44
N PHE A 256 -19.40 -10.09 -22.26
CA PHE A 256 -19.87 -9.44 -21.04
C PHE A 256 -18.68 -8.85 -20.26
N ALA A 257 -18.80 -7.81 -19.43
CA ALA A 257 -19.82 -6.75 -19.44
C ALA A 257 -19.27 -5.40 -19.97
N TYR A 258 -18.00 -5.37 -20.34
CA TYR A 258 -17.25 -4.19 -20.78
C TYR A 258 -16.77 -4.39 -22.24
N PRO A 259 -17.66 -4.55 -23.24
CA PRO A 259 -17.27 -4.88 -24.61
C PRO A 259 -16.32 -3.84 -25.25
N GLU A 260 -16.34 -2.59 -24.78
CA GLU A 260 -15.43 -1.52 -25.17
C GLU A 260 -13.98 -1.70 -24.66
N ILE A 261 -13.76 -2.60 -23.69
CA ILE A 261 -12.44 -2.95 -23.12
C ILE A 261 -12.07 -4.42 -23.41
N CYS A 262 -13.07 -5.31 -23.45
CA CYS A 262 -12.93 -6.77 -23.56
C CYS A 262 -13.23 -7.32 -24.96
N GLY A 263 -13.89 -6.56 -25.84
CA GLY A 263 -14.39 -7.08 -27.11
C GLY A 263 -15.35 -8.25 -26.88
N THR A 264 -14.93 -9.45 -27.31
CA THR A 264 -15.67 -10.71 -27.13
C THR A 264 -15.08 -11.64 -26.05
N ASP A 265 -14.05 -11.23 -25.32
CA ASP A 265 -13.51 -12.03 -24.21
C ASP A 265 -14.55 -12.25 -23.10
N ILE A 266 -14.39 -13.33 -22.33
CA ILE A 266 -15.10 -13.52 -21.06
C ILE A 266 -14.47 -12.60 -19.98
N PRO A 267 -15.24 -12.08 -18.99
CA PRO A 267 -14.71 -11.16 -17.99
C PRO A 267 -13.42 -11.60 -17.30
N LEU A 268 -13.32 -12.89 -16.94
CA LEU A 268 -12.16 -13.44 -16.24
C LEU A 268 -10.87 -13.32 -17.08
N VAL A 269 -10.94 -13.73 -18.35
CA VAL A 269 -9.82 -13.66 -19.30
C VAL A 269 -9.51 -12.20 -19.65
N CYS A 270 -10.53 -11.34 -19.77
CA CYS A 270 -10.35 -9.92 -20.02
C CYS A 270 -9.57 -9.22 -18.88
N GLU A 271 -10.00 -9.40 -17.62
CA GLU A 271 -9.28 -8.90 -16.44
C GLU A 271 -7.83 -9.41 -16.44
N TYR A 272 -7.61 -10.72 -16.60
CA TYR A 272 -6.26 -11.31 -16.57
C TYR A 272 -5.37 -10.86 -17.74
N LYS A 273 -5.91 -10.64 -18.95
CA LYS A 273 -5.16 -10.08 -20.08
C LYS A 273 -4.71 -8.64 -19.81
N HIS A 274 -5.58 -7.81 -19.24
CA HIS A 274 -5.28 -6.39 -18.98
C HIS A 274 -4.39 -6.19 -17.73
N THR A 275 -4.59 -6.95 -16.65
CA THR A 275 -3.78 -6.79 -15.42
C THR A 275 -2.52 -7.65 -15.40
N ARG A 276 -2.53 -8.83 -16.05
CA ARG A 276 -1.49 -9.89 -15.96
C ARG A 276 -1.09 -10.17 -14.50
N PRO A 277 -2.01 -10.67 -13.65
CA PRO A 277 -1.81 -10.72 -12.21
C PRO A 277 -1.09 -12.01 -11.77
N SER A 278 -0.31 -11.98 -10.70
CA SER A 278 0.21 -13.21 -10.08
C SER A 278 -0.83 -13.93 -9.22
N ILE A 279 -1.83 -13.21 -8.70
CA ILE A 279 -2.86 -13.69 -7.77
C ILE A 279 -4.23 -13.16 -8.19
N ALA A 280 -5.27 -13.98 -8.04
CA ALA A 280 -6.67 -13.56 -8.07
C ALA A 280 -7.32 -13.84 -6.72
N LEU A 281 -7.93 -12.82 -6.11
CA LEU A 281 -8.77 -12.97 -4.93
C LEU A 281 -10.21 -13.18 -5.40
N ILE A 282 -10.71 -14.42 -5.32
CA ILE A 282 -11.98 -14.86 -5.91
C ILE A 282 -13.03 -15.07 -4.83
N LEU A 283 -14.09 -14.26 -4.84
CA LEU A 283 -15.31 -14.49 -4.05
C LEU A 283 -16.54 -14.32 -4.94
N ILE A 284 -17.17 -15.44 -5.26
CA ILE A 284 -18.34 -15.59 -6.12
C ILE A 284 -19.22 -16.72 -5.58
N GLY A 285 -20.52 -16.71 -5.86
CA GLY A 285 -21.48 -17.67 -5.31
C GLY A 285 -22.58 -17.05 -4.44
N SER A 286 -22.46 -15.77 -4.05
CA SER A 286 -23.42 -15.11 -3.15
C SER A 286 -24.80 -14.97 -3.80
N ASN A 287 -24.82 -14.72 -5.12
CA ASN A 287 -26.04 -14.69 -5.93
C ASN A 287 -26.48 -16.11 -6.34
N ASP A 288 -25.55 -16.99 -6.71
CA ASP A 288 -25.81 -18.38 -7.13
C ASP A 288 -26.53 -19.16 -6.02
N SER A 289 -26.05 -19.03 -4.78
CA SER A 289 -26.68 -19.60 -3.58
C SER A 289 -28.07 -19.02 -3.28
N GLY A 290 -28.49 -17.94 -3.93
CA GLY A 290 -29.85 -17.39 -3.82
C GLY A 290 -30.89 -18.38 -4.34
N SER A 291 -30.74 -18.85 -5.58
CA SER A 291 -31.75 -19.69 -6.26
C SER A 291 -31.22 -20.74 -7.25
N GLY A 292 -29.91 -20.80 -7.52
CA GLY A 292 -29.30 -21.80 -8.42
C GLY A 292 -29.18 -23.21 -7.81
N SER A 293 -28.33 -24.06 -8.40
CA SER A 293 -27.96 -25.39 -7.88
C SER A 293 -26.45 -25.45 -7.53
N PRO A 294 -26.05 -26.22 -6.49
CA PRO A 294 -24.63 -26.38 -6.14
C PRO A 294 -23.79 -27.00 -7.26
N GLU A 295 -24.38 -27.88 -8.07
CA GLU A 295 -23.71 -28.63 -9.15
C GLU A 295 -23.35 -27.69 -10.30
N VAL A 296 -24.32 -26.89 -10.77
CA VAL A 296 -24.08 -25.87 -11.82
C VAL A 296 -23.07 -24.82 -11.35
N PHE A 297 -23.10 -24.45 -10.08
CA PHE A 297 -22.08 -23.57 -9.49
C PHE A 297 -20.70 -24.25 -9.41
N ALA A 298 -20.63 -25.53 -9.08
CA ALA A 298 -19.38 -26.29 -9.05
C ALA A 298 -18.71 -26.33 -10.43
N ASP A 299 -19.49 -26.57 -11.49
CA ASP A 299 -18.97 -26.66 -12.86
C ASP A 299 -18.38 -25.31 -13.32
N HIS A 300 -19.09 -24.19 -13.10
CA HIS A 300 -18.55 -22.86 -13.35
C HIS A 300 -17.32 -22.53 -12.49
N LEU A 301 -17.32 -22.90 -11.20
CA LEU A 301 -16.18 -22.61 -10.32
C LEU A 301 -14.94 -23.42 -10.68
N ARG A 302 -15.07 -24.66 -11.17
CA ARG A 302 -13.95 -25.42 -11.74
C ARG A 302 -13.40 -24.73 -12.98
N GLN A 303 -14.25 -24.28 -13.90
CA GLN A 303 -13.80 -23.56 -15.10
C GLN A 303 -13.06 -22.25 -14.76
N ILE A 304 -13.54 -21.49 -13.77
CA ILE A 304 -12.86 -20.28 -13.25
C ILE A 304 -11.47 -20.60 -12.69
N VAL A 305 -11.33 -21.70 -11.95
CA VAL A 305 -10.03 -22.17 -11.43
C VAL A 305 -9.12 -22.61 -12.57
N GLU A 306 -9.62 -23.41 -13.51
CA GLU A 306 -8.85 -23.94 -14.64
C GLU A 306 -8.28 -22.83 -15.52
N ILE A 307 -9.10 -21.85 -15.94
CA ILE A 307 -8.65 -20.67 -16.68
C ILE A 307 -7.55 -19.91 -15.90
N SER A 308 -7.70 -19.77 -14.58
CA SER A 308 -6.69 -19.11 -13.74
C SER A 308 -5.37 -19.87 -13.74
N LEU A 309 -5.41 -21.20 -13.60
CA LEU A 309 -4.24 -22.07 -13.62
C LEU A 309 -3.54 -22.10 -14.99
N GLU A 310 -4.31 -22.17 -16.08
CA GLU A 310 -3.80 -22.14 -17.45
C GLU A 310 -3.03 -20.84 -17.71
N MET A 311 -3.61 -19.70 -17.34
CA MET A 311 -3.02 -18.36 -17.44
C MET A 311 -1.93 -18.09 -16.38
N GLY A 312 -1.61 -19.04 -15.49
CA GLY A 312 -0.55 -18.90 -14.49
C GLY A 312 -0.85 -17.89 -13.37
N VAL A 313 -2.13 -17.68 -13.06
CA VAL A 313 -2.61 -16.85 -11.95
C VAL A 313 -2.91 -17.78 -10.77
N ILE A 314 -2.50 -17.44 -9.55
CA ILE A 314 -2.92 -18.19 -8.35
C ILE A 314 -4.38 -17.83 -8.03
N PRO A 315 -5.36 -18.75 -8.13
CA PRO A 315 -6.70 -18.48 -7.65
C PRO A 315 -6.75 -18.71 -6.13
N VAL A 316 -7.01 -17.66 -5.36
CA VAL A 316 -7.41 -17.78 -3.95
C VAL A 316 -8.92 -17.82 -3.91
N LEU A 317 -9.49 -18.99 -3.60
CA LEU A 317 -10.93 -19.13 -3.44
C LEU A 317 -11.35 -18.70 -2.04
N SER A 318 -12.36 -17.85 -1.93
CA SER A 318 -12.91 -17.42 -0.65
C SER A 318 -14.34 -17.91 -0.46
N THR A 319 -14.66 -18.37 0.74
CA THR A 319 -16.04 -18.74 1.11
C THR A 319 -16.96 -17.51 1.08
N ILE A 320 -18.17 -17.68 0.55
CA ILE A 320 -19.19 -16.63 0.54
C ILE A 320 -19.68 -16.35 1.97
N PRO A 321 -20.02 -15.09 2.29
CA PRO A 321 -20.41 -14.71 3.64
C PRO A 321 -21.75 -15.34 4.06
N PRO A 322 -22.06 -15.31 5.37
CA PRO A 322 -23.40 -15.58 5.90
C PRO A 322 -24.53 -14.87 5.14
N LYS A 323 -25.74 -15.45 5.18
CA LYS A 323 -26.98 -14.73 4.84
C LYS A 323 -27.90 -14.70 6.05
N ASN A 324 -28.53 -13.54 6.28
CA ASN A 324 -29.45 -13.33 7.40
C ASN A 324 -30.86 -13.01 6.87
N PHE A 325 -31.39 -13.90 6.02
CA PHE A 325 -32.77 -13.86 5.53
C PHE A 325 -33.65 -14.86 6.28
N ASP A 326 -33.34 -16.15 6.13
CA ASP A 326 -34.00 -17.29 6.74
C ASP A 326 -33.04 -18.48 6.82
N GLU A 327 -33.47 -19.57 7.46
CA GLU A 327 -32.64 -20.77 7.61
C GLU A 327 -32.35 -21.47 6.26
N ASN A 328 -33.25 -21.41 5.28
CA ASN A 328 -33.05 -22.05 3.98
C ASN A 328 -31.94 -21.33 3.18
N GLN A 329 -31.90 -20.00 3.20
CA GLN A 329 -30.82 -19.22 2.60
C GLN A 329 -29.47 -19.49 3.29
N GLU A 330 -29.45 -19.71 4.60
CA GLU A 330 -28.23 -20.09 5.32
C GLU A 330 -27.78 -21.52 5.01
N GLN A 331 -28.69 -22.50 4.98
CA GLN A 331 -28.38 -23.87 4.55
C GLN A 331 -27.83 -23.89 3.12
N ARG A 332 -28.32 -23.00 2.23
CA ARG A 332 -27.77 -22.81 0.89
C ARG A 332 -26.39 -22.13 0.90
N VAL A 333 -26.11 -21.18 1.79
CA VAL A 333 -24.74 -20.66 2.00
C VAL A 333 -23.78 -21.79 2.41
N GLN A 334 -24.20 -22.71 3.28
CA GLN A 334 -23.39 -23.88 3.64
C GLN A 334 -23.12 -24.81 2.45
N ALA A 335 -24.14 -25.12 1.64
CA ALA A 335 -23.97 -25.96 0.45
C ALA A 335 -22.95 -25.36 -0.54
N TRP A 336 -23.03 -24.05 -0.83
CA TRP A 336 -22.08 -23.37 -1.71
C TRP A 336 -20.67 -23.31 -1.10
N ASN A 337 -20.55 -23.01 0.19
CA ASN A 337 -19.25 -22.99 0.86
C ASN A 337 -18.59 -24.38 0.90
N ASN A 338 -19.36 -25.46 0.97
CA ASN A 338 -18.84 -26.81 0.85
C ASN A 338 -18.35 -27.14 -0.57
N VAL A 339 -19.01 -26.64 -1.62
CA VAL A 339 -18.50 -26.70 -3.00
C VAL A 339 -17.18 -25.92 -3.16
N ILE A 340 -17.10 -24.70 -2.61
CA ILE A 340 -15.88 -23.87 -2.66
C ILE A 340 -14.71 -24.59 -1.97
N ARG A 341 -14.93 -25.13 -0.76
CA ARG A 341 -13.93 -25.92 -0.01
C ARG A 341 -13.49 -27.17 -0.78
N ALA A 342 -14.44 -27.91 -1.36
CA ALA A 342 -14.15 -29.11 -2.13
C ALA A 342 -13.33 -28.83 -3.39
N ILE A 343 -13.64 -27.77 -4.14
CA ILE A 343 -12.87 -27.39 -5.34
C ILE A 343 -11.49 -26.83 -4.96
N ALA A 344 -11.37 -26.04 -3.89
CA ALA A 344 -10.06 -25.59 -3.41
C ALA A 344 -9.13 -26.77 -3.07
N ALA A 345 -9.67 -27.81 -2.41
CA ALA A 345 -8.96 -29.05 -2.13
C ALA A 345 -8.67 -29.86 -3.41
N GLN A 346 -9.63 -30.01 -4.33
CA GLN A 346 -9.50 -30.78 -5.57
C GLN A 346 -8.35 -30.28 -6.47
N TYR A 347 -8.15 -28.95 -6.54
CA TYR A 347 -7.10 -28.34 -7.36
C TYR A 347 -5.84 -27.97 -6.54
N GLU A 348 -5.82 -28.26 -5.23
CA GLU A 348 -4.79 -27.87 -4.26
C GLU A 348 -4.41 -26.38 -4.33
N VAL A 349 -5.43 -25.52 -4.40
CA VAL A 349 -5.29 -24.05 -4.48
C VAL A 349 -5.67 -23.39 -3.15
N PRO A 350 -5.17 -22.17 -2.85
CA PRO A 350 -5.42 -21.52 -1.58
C PRO A 350 -6.92 -21.27 -1.31
N LEU A 351 -7.36 -21.63 -0.10
CA LEU A 351 -8.70 -21.39 0.43
C LEU A 351 -8.62 -20.35 1.54
N TRP A 352 -9.40 -19.28 1.42
CA TRP A 352 -9.64 -18.28 2.46
C TRP A 352 -11.06 -18.44 3.01
N ASP A 353 -11.20 -19.07 4.18
CA ASP A 353 -12.51 -19.25 4.81
C ASP A 353 -12.99 -17.96 5.51
N TYR A 354 -13.48 -17.02 4.70
CA TYR A 354 -14.06 -15.75 5.14
C TYR A 354 -15.34 -15.95 5.97
N TYR A 355 -16.19 -16.92 5.59
CA TYR A 355 -17.38 -17.32 6.35
C TYR A 355 -17.03 -17.64 7.82
N ALA A 356 -15.99 -18.47 8.06
CA ALA A 356 -15.55 -18.83 9.40
C ALA A 356 -15.14 -17.62 10.27
N ASN A 357 -14.63 -16.55 9.64
CA ASN A 357 -14.27 -15.31 10.32
C ASN A 357 -15.45 -14.34 10.51
N MET A 358 -16.63 -14.62 9.94
CA MET A 358 -17.82 -13.76 10.04
C MET A 358 -18.87 -14.24 11.03
N VAL A 359 -19.05 -15.56 11.19
CA VAL A 359 -20.18 -16.12 11.97
C VAL A 359 -20.30 -15.62 13.40
N ASN A 360 -19.18 -15.30 14.05
CA ASN A 360 -19.13 -14.86 15.45
C ASN A 360 -19.12 -13.34 15.61
N LEU A 361 -19.21 -12.57 14.52
CA LEU A 361 -19.32 -11.10 14.56
C LEU A 361 -20.76 -10.66 14.90
N PRO A 362 -20.98 -9.42 15.39
CA PRO A 362 -22.32 -8.85 15.51
C PRO A 362 -23.10 -8.93 14.19
N ASN A 363 -24.36 -9.37 14.27
CA ASN A 363 -25.21 -9.73 13.11
C ASN A 363 -24.51 -10.67 12.10
N ARG A 364 -23.63 -11.58 12.56
CA ARG A 364 -22.79 -12.47 11.73
C ARG A 364 -21.94 -11.70 10.69
N GLY A 365 -21.64 -10.43 10.98
CA GLY A 365 -20.91 -9.52 10.09
C GLY A 365 -21.70 -9.01 8.89
N ILE A 366 -23.02 -9.16 8.87
CA ILE A 366 -23.92 -8.78 7.76
C ILE A 366 -24.60 -7.44 8.04
N SER A 367 -24.98 -6.72 6.97
CA SER A 367 -25.73 -5.46 7.04
C SER A 367 -27.22 -5.69 7.34
N SER A 368 -28.00 -4.61 7.41
CA SER A 368 -29.47 -4.67 7.55
C SER A 368 -30.20 -5.22 6.32
N ASP A 369 -29.50 -5.42 5.19
CA ASP A 369 -30.06 -6.01 3.96
C ASP A 369 -30.03 -7.55 3.92
N GLY A 370 -29.44 -8.20 4.93
CA GLY A 370 -29.37 -9.66 5.02
C GLY A 370 -28.37 -10.35 4.07
N LEU A 371 -27.64 -9.60 3.23
CA LEU A 371 -26.77 -10.15 2.17
C LEU A 371 -25.34 -9.58 2.17
N HIS A 372 -25.19 -8.26 2.22
CA HIS A 372 -23.87 -7.64 2.12
C HIS A 372 -23.20 -7.58 3.50
N PRO A 373 -21.86 -7.71 3.59
CA PRO A 373 -21.14 -7.52 4.85
C PRO A 373 -21.36 -6.11 5.42
N SER A 374 -21.35 -6.00 6.75
CA SER A 374 -21.50 -4.73 7.44
C SER A 374 -20.27 -3.82 7.27
N VAL A 375 -20.51 -2.51 7.37
CA VAL A 375 -19.51 -1.43 7.28
C VAL A 375 -19.54 -0.65 8.60
N PRO A 376 -18.40 -0.21 9.16
CA PRO A 376 -18.39 0.65 10.34
C PRO A 376 -19.20 1.95 10.14
N PRO A 377 -19.83 2.53 11.18
CA PRO A 377 -20.69 3.71 11.04
C PRO A 377 -19.99 4.95 10.46
N ASP A 378 -18.66 5.06 10.61
CA ASP A 378 -17.86 6.14 10.03
C ASP A 378 -17.35 5.83 8.60
N GLY A 379 -17.73 4.68 8.03
CA GLY A 379 -17.30 4.17 6.73
C GLY A 379 -15.90 3.56 6.68
N ALA A 380 -15.13 3.56 7.78
CA ALA A 380 -13.70 3.20 7.77
C ALA A 380 -13.45 1.67 7.78
N ALA A 381 -13.86 0.99 6.71
CA ALA A 381 -13.68 -0.45 6.50
C ALA A 381 -12.21 -0.89 6.34
N ALA A 382 -11.22 0.00 6.44
CA ALA A 382 -9.79 -0.33 6.47
C ALA A 382 -9.08 0.19 7.73
N ARG A 383 -9.82 0.52 8.79
CA ARG A 383 -9.29 0.67 10.15
C ARG A 383 -9.38 -0.68 10.87
N PHE A 384 -8.25 -1.21 11.32
CA PHE A 384 -8.17 -2.51 12.00
C PHE A 384 -8.01 -2.37 13.52
N THR A 385 -8.89 -1.57 14.13
CA THR A 385 -9.05 -1.49 15.59
C THR A 385 -10.13 -2.48 16.06
N PRO A 386 -10.17 -2.86 17.36
CA PRO A 386 -11.14 -3.84 17.88
C PRO A 386 -12.62 -3.47 17.66
N GLU A 387 -12.93 -2.18 17.54
CA GLU A 387 -14.28 -1.67 17.29
C GLU A 387 -14.67 -1.86 15.82
N ASN A 388 -13.79 -1.46 14.89
CA ASN A 388 -14.05 -1.59 13.46
C ASN A 388 -13.97 -3.05 12.98
N LEU A 389 -13.22 -3.93 13.67
CA LEU A 389 -13.14 -5.36 13.38
C LEU A 389 -14.38 -6.18 13.76
N GLN A 390 -15.43 -5.53 14.27
CA GLN A 390 -16.77 -6.13 14.40
C GLN A 390 -17.57 -6.14 13.08
N TYR A 391 -17.05 -5.47 12.04
CA TYR A 391 -17.76 -5.25 10.78
C TYR A 391 -17.21 -6.08 9.63
N GLY A 392 -18.10 -6.68 8.83
CA GLY A 392 -17.75 -7.70 7.85
C GLY A 392 -16.75 -7.24 6.80
N TYR A 393 -16.91 -6.05 6.20
CA TYR A 393 -15.93 -5.52 5.24
C TYR A 393 -14.56 -5.23 5.88
N THR A 394 -14.51 -4.82 7.15
CA THR A 394 -13.24 -4.62 7.86
C THR A 394 -12.49 -5.93 8.02
N VAL A 395 -13.20 -6.98 8.47
CA VAL A 395 -12.65 -8.34 8.58
C VAL A 395 -12.26 -8.89 7.20
N ARG A 396 -13.02 -8.59 6.14
CA ARG A 396 -12.66 -8.97 4.76
C ARG A 396 -11.34 -8.32 4.31
N ASN A 397 -11.16 -7.04 4.59
CA ASN A 397 -9.96 -6.28 4.20
C ASN A 397 -8.71 -6.71 4.99
N LEU A 398 -8.85 -6.98 6.30
CA LEU A 398 -7.76 -7.51 7.12
C LEU A 398 -7.33 -8.91 6.63
N ASN A 399 -8.29 -9.82 6.47
CA ASN A 399 -8.01 -11.18 6.00
C ASN A 399 -7.34 -11.17 4.62
N ALA A 400 -7.80 -10.33 3.68
CA ALA A 400 -7.19 -10.21 2.35
C ALA A 400 -5.70 -9.80 2.42
N LEU A 401 -5.34 -8.89 3.31
CA LEU A 401 -3.93 -8.53 3.53
C LEU A 401 -3.12 -9.68 4.16
N GLN A 402 -3.72 -10.46 5.05
CA GLN A 402 -3.08 -11.65 5.65
C GLN A 402 -2.93 -12.81 4.64
N VAL A 403 -3.86 -12.96 3.69
CA VAL A 403 -3.73 -13.86 2.53
C VAL A 403 -2.53 -13.44 1.68
N LEU A 404 -2.48 -12.18 1.29
CA LEU A 404 -1.41 -11.63 0.46
C LEU A 404 -0.04 -11.67 1.17
N ASP A 405 0.00 -11.47 2.49
CA ASP A 405 1.20 -11.66 3.33
C ASP A 405 1.71 -13.10 3.32
N ALA A 406 0.81 -14.07 3.55
CA ALA A 406 1.17 -15.48 3.54
C ALA A 406 1.73 -15.92 2.18
N LEU A 407 1.08 -15.53 1.07
CA LEU A 407 1.56 -15.82 -0.28
C LEU A 407 2.90 -15.13 -0.58
N LEU A 408 3.04 -13.85 -0.21
CA LEU A 408 4.30 -13.11 -0.40
C LEU A 408 5.47 -13.78 0.33
N ARG A 409 5.26 -14.25 1.56
CA ARG A 409 6.29 -14.90 2.38
C ARG A 409 6.59 -16.36 2.02
N THR A 410 5.60 -17.13 1.58
CA THR A 410 5.72 -18.60 1.42
C THR A 410 5.64 -19.10 -0.03
N VAL A 411 5.28 -18.24 -0.98
CA VAL A 411 5.06 -18.63 -2.39
C VAL A 411 5.88 -17.80 -3.37
N MET A 412 6.11 -16.50 -3.10
CA MET A 412 6.57 -15.52 -4.09
C MET A 412 8.07 -15.14 -4.00
N TYR A 413 8.84 -15.94 -3.27
CA TYR A 413 10.29 -15.80 -3.05
C TYR A 413 11.16 -16.30 -4.22
#